data_AF-A0A1S0UJX5-F1
#
_entry.id   AF-A0A1S0UJX5-F1
#
_cell.length_a   1.000
_cell.length_b   1.000
_cell.length_c   1.000
_cell.angle_alpha   90.00
_cell.angle_beta   90.00
_cell.angle_gamma   90.00
#
_symmetry.space_group_name_H-M   'P 1'
#
loop_
_entity.id
_entity.type
_entity.pdbx_description
1 polymer ?
#
loop_
_entity_poly.entity_id
_entity_poly.type
_entity_poly.pdbx_seq_one_letter_code
_entity_poly.pdbx_strand_id
1 'polypeptide(L)' 'MVLNTIVLDESSGRERRVSVDDIATSFLDTFLAAVSPQQHYQYFLYEDEDGDLIAVRTNEELAAMLSSSRIHPLRIHLS' A
#
# COMPACT_ATOMS: atom_id res chain seq x y z
N MET A 1 15.22 4.11 1.98
CA MET A 1 14.60 3.88 0.66
C MET A 1 13.23 4.57 0.66
N VAL A 2 12.78 5.15 -0.45
CA VAL A 2 11.45 5.80 -0.52
C VAL A 2 10.59 5.04 -1.53
N LEU A 3 9.44 4.54 -1.07
CA LEU A 3 8.47 3.83 -1.89
C LEU A 3 7.46 4.84 -2.46
N ASN A 4 7.34 4.88 -3.79
CA ASN A 4 6.32 5.68 -4.45
C ASN A 4 5.04 4.85 -4.60
N THR A 5 4.02 5.24 -3.86
CA THR A 5 2.74 4.54 -3.77
C THR A 5 1.62 5.39 -4.37
N ILE A 6 0.84 4.80 -5.26
CA ILE A 6 -0.41 5.35 -5.77
C ILE A 6 -1.53 4.74 -4.94
N VAL A 7 -2.25 5.59 -4.21
CA VAL A 7 -3.35 5.19 -3.35
C VAL A 7 -4.66 5.53 -4.04
N LEU A 8 -5.47 4.52 -4.33
CA LEU A 8 -6.84 4.65 -4.80
C LEU A 8 -7.77 4.49 -3.61
N ASP A 9 -8.49 5.57 -3.30
CA ASP A 9 -9.51 5.59 -2.28
C ASP A 9 -10.86 5.27 -2.96
N GLU A 10 -11.36 4.06 -2.76
CA GLU A 10 -12.61 3.57 -3.37
C GLU A 10 -13.82 4.40 -2.89
N SER A 11 -13.77 4.92 -1.67
CA SER A 11 -14.85 5.68 -1.05
C SER A 11 -15.06 7.05 -1.71
N SER A 12 -13.96 7.65 -2.20
CA SER A 12 -13.97 8.97 -2.82
C SER A 12 -13.68 8.96 -4.33
N GLY A 13 -13.29 7.81 -4.89
CA GLY A 13 -12.84 7.68 -6.27
C GLY A 13 -11.58 8.49 -6.58
N ARG A 14 -10.81 8.86 -5.55
CA ARG A 14 -9.63 9.72 -5.68
C ARG A 14 -8.35 8.89 -5.71
N GLU A 15 -7.53 9.17 -6.70
CA GLU A 15 -6.16 8.70 -6.77
C GLU A 15 -5.22 9.76 -6.16
N ARG A 16 -4.34 9.35 -5.25
CA ARG A 16 -3.29 10.20 -4.67
C ARG A 16 -1.93 9.52 -4.70
N ARG A 17 -0.88 10.30 -4.92
CA ARG A 17 0.51 9.80 -4.83
C ARG A 17 1.08 10.11 -3.46
N VAL A 18 1.56 9.08 -2.78
CA VAL A 18 2.16 9.17 -1.46
C VAL A 18 3.54 8.54 -1.53
N SER A 19 4.53 9.23 -1.01
CA SER A 19 5.87 8.68 -0.81
C SER A 19 5.95 8.15 0.61
N VAL A 20 6.23 6.86 0.76
CA VAL A 20 6.34 6.18 2.05
C VAL A 20 7.81 5.90 2.31
N ASP A 21 8.30 6.31 3.48
CA ASP A 21 9.67 6.00 3.90
C ASP A 21 9.81 4.53 4.35
N ASP A 22 11.06 4.06 4.43
CA ASP A 22 11.39 2.69 4.80
C ASP A 22 10.97 2.32 6.23
N ILE A 23 10.98 3.29 7.15
CA ILE A 23 10.51 3.05 8.53
C ILE A 23 9.02 2.73 8.53
N ALA A 24 8.22 3.48 7.77
CA ALA A 24 6.79 3.25 7.63
C ALA A 24 6.46 1.92 6.93
N THR A 25 7.35 1.39 6.08
CA THR A 25 7.17 0.06 5.47
C THR A 25 7.46 -1.12 6.39
N SER A 26 7.95 -0.89 7.61
CA SER A 26 8.34 -1.97 8.53
C SER A 26 7.15 -2.69 9.18
N PHE A 27 6.00 -2.00 9.31
CA PHE A 27 4.80 -2.53 9.94
C PHE A 27 3.56 -2.10 9.16
N LEU A 28 2.59 -3.00 9.01
CA LEU A 28 1.35 -2.76 8.28
C LEU A 28 0.57 -1.56 8.83
N ASP A 29 0.42 -1.47 10.15
CA ASP A 29 -0.31 -0.37 10.79
C ASP A 29 0.36 0.98 10.51
N THR A 30 1.70 1.02 10.58
CA THR A 30 2.48 2.24 10.27
C THR A 30 2.39 2.60 8.80
N PHE A 31 2.43 1.61 7.91
CA PHE A 31 2.27 1.80 6.48
C PHE A 31 0.90 2.38 6.16
N LEU A 32 -0.16 1.79 6.72
CA LEU A 32 -1.55 2.24 6.57
C LEU A 32 -1.75 3.66 7.10
N ALA A 33 -1.16 3.99 8.26
CA ALA A 33 -1.18 5.33 8.80
C ALA A 33 -0.43 6.35 7.92
N ALA A 34 0.66 5.93 7.28
CA ALA A 34 1.42 6.79 6.36
C ALA A 34 0.65 7.05 5.06
N VAL A 35 0.01 6.03 4.48
CA VAL A 35 -0.77 6.18 3.24
C VAL A 35 -2.14 6.81 3.47
N SER A 36 -2.74 6.60 4.64
CA SER A 36 -4.03 7.18 5.02
C SER A 36 -4.06 7.67 6.47
N PRO A 37 -3.51 8.84 6.75
CA PRO A 37 -3.45 9.36 8.13
C PRO A 37 -4.82 9.76 8.70
N GLN A 38 -5.86 9.88 7.86
CA GLN A 38 -7.19 10.33 8.25
C GLN A 38 -8.17 9.18 8.51
N GLN A 39 -7.88 7.97 8.01
CA GLN A 39 -8.75 6.82 8.13
C GLN A 39 -7.94 5.58 8.46
N HIS A 40 -8.41 4.84 9.45
CA HIS A 40 -7.76 3.64 9.90
C HIS A 40 -8.34 2.43 9.15
N TYR A 41 -7.49 1.78 8.36
CA TYR A 41 -7.82 0.55 7.66
C TYR A 41 -7.17 -0.64 8.36
N GLN A 42 -7.77 -1.82 8.22
CA GLN A 42 -7.18 -3.07 8.74
C GLN A 42 -6.32 -3.78 7.68
N TYR A 43 -6.58 -3.51 6.41
CA TYR A 43 -5.90 -4.11 5.28
C TYR A 43 -5.98 -3.18 4.07
N PHE A 44 -5.20 -3.46 3.04
CA PHE A 44 -5.32 -2.84 1.73
C PHE A 44 -5.18 -3.89 0.65
N LEU A 45 -5.56 -3.57 -0.57
CA LEU A 45 -5.30 -4.39 -1.75
C LEU A 45 -4.20 -3.73 -2.55
N TYR A 46 -3.27 -4.48 -3.15
CA TYR A 46 -2.36 -3.93 -4.15
C TYR A 46 -2.59 -4.63 -5.50
N GLU A 47 -2.34 -3.89 -6.57
CA GLU A 47 -2.34 -4.44 -7.93
C GLU A 47 -0.98 -5.09 -8.19
N ASP A 48 -0.97 -6.38 -8.52
CA ASP A 48 0.25 -7.10 -8.88
C ASP A 48 0.64 -6.91 -10.36
N GLU A 49 1.61 -7.69 -10.84
CA GLU A 49 2.11 -7.60 -12.23
C GLU A 49 1.07 -8.02 -13.27
N ASP A 50 0.16 -8.90 -12.90
CA ASP A 50 -0.89 -9.44 -13.77
C ASP A 50 -2.16 -8.58 -13.73
N GLY A 51 -2.19 -7.54 -12.89
CA GLY A 51 -3.33 -6.67 -12.67
C GLY A 51 -4.31 -7.21 -11.63
N ASP A 52 -3.93 -8.25 -10.90
CA ASP A 52 -4.77 -8.87 -9.87
C ASP A 52 -4.67 -8.07 -8.56
N LEU A 53 -5.80 -7.96 -7.86
CA LEU A 53 -5.87 -7.31 -6.56
C LEU A 53 -5.57 -8.29 -5.44
N ILE A 54 -4.42 -8.11 -4.81
CA ILE A 54 -3.93 -8.97 -3.73
C ILE A 54 -4.08 -8.26 -2.38
N ALA A 55 -4.74 -8.91 -1.42
CA ALA A 55 -4.95 -8.34 -0.10
C ALA A 55 -3.72 -8.49 0.79
N VAL A 56 -3.37 -7.42 1.49
CA VAL A 56 -2.31 -7.38 2.51
C VAL A 56 -2.94 -7.10 3.86
N ARG A 57 -2.95 -8.10 4.72
CA ARG A 57 -3.61 -8.11 6.04
C ARG A 57 -2.63 -8.33 7.18
N THR A 58 -1.40 -8.73 6.87
CA THR A 58 -0.35 -9.05 7.85
C THR A 58 0.98 -8.39 7.48
N ASN A 59 1.87 -8.29 8.46
CA ASN A 59 3.24 -7.80 8.24
C ASN A 59 4.04 -8.71 7.29
N GLU A 60 3.75 -10.02 7.30
CA GLU A 60 4.42 -11.01 6.43
C GLU A 60 4.03 -10.79 4.96
N GLU A 61 2.74 -10.56 4.70
CA GLU A 61 2.24 -10.23 3.35
C GLU A 61 2.78 -8.88 2.87
N LEU A 62 2.89 -7.88 3.76
CA LEU A 62 3.51 -6.60 3.44
C LEU A 62 4.98 -6.79 3.03
N ALA A 63 5.75 -7.56 3.81
CA ALA A 63 7.14 -7.84 3.50
C ALA A 63 7.29 -8.61 2.17
N ALA A 64 6.40 -9.57 1.91
CA ALA A 64 6.36 -10.30 0.63
C ALA A 64 6.09 -9.35 -0.54
N MET A 65 5.11 -8.45 -0.42
CA MET A 65 4.80 -7.44 -1.43
C MET A 65 5.99 -6.51 -1.68
N LEU A 66 6.62 -5.98 -0.62
CA LEU A 66 7.78 -5.08 -0.73
C LEU A 66 9.02 -5.77 -1.34
N SER A 67 9.14 -7.08 -1.16
CA SER A 67 10.21 -7.88 -1.78
C SER A 67 10.02 -8.05 -3.29
N SER A 68 8.79 -7.85 -3.79
CA SER A 68 8.48 -7.94 -5.22
C SER A 68 9.06 -6.73 -5.96
N SER A 69 10.19 -6.94 -6.62
CA SER A 69 10.99 -5.88 -7.28
C SER A 69 10.32 -5.21 -8.50
N ARG A 70 9.13 -5.66 -8.91
CA ARG A 70 8.49 -5.25 -10.16
C ARG A 70 7.26 -4.35 -9.97
N ILE A 71 6.81 -4.14 -8.74
CA ILE A 71 5.57 -3.39 -8.47
C ILE A 71 5.89 -1.92 -8.19
N HIS A 72 6.41 -1.21 -9.19
CA HIS A 72 6.73 0.22 -9.08
C HIS A 72 6.22 1.03 -10.29
N PRO A 73 5.35 2.04 -10.08
CA PRO A 73 4.84 2.51 -8.79
C PRO A 73 3.83 1.52 -8.16
N LEU A 74 3.88 1.37 -6.82
CA LEU A 74 2.97 0.47 -6.10
C LEU A 74 1.57 1.05 -6.12
N ARG A 75 0.59 0.34 -6.70
CA ARG A 75 -0.82 0.77 -6.68
C ARG A 75 -1.54 0.03 -5.57
N ILE A 76 -2.10 0.78 -4.62
CA ILE A 76 -2.89 0.22 -3.52
C ILE A 76 -4.31 0.77 -3.56
N HIS A 77 -5.27 -0.06 -3.22
CA HIS A 77 -6.67 0.26 -3.05
C HIS A 77 -7.03 0.17 -1.57
N LEU A 78 -7.63 1.24 -1.07
CA LEU A 78 -8.14 1.33 0.29
C LEU A 78 -9.66 1.16 0.26
N SER A 79 -10.14 0.15 0.99
CA SER A 79 -11.55 -0.26 1.08
C SER A 79 -12.02 -0.33 2.52
#